data_AF-A0A3D9HHT3-F1
#
_entry.id   AF-A0A3D9HHT3-F1
#
_cell.length_a   1.000
_cell.length_b   1.000
_cell.length_c   1.000
_cell.angle_alpha   90.00
_cell.angle_beta   90.00
_cell.angle_gamma   90.00
#
_symmetry.space_group_name_H-M   'P 1'
#
loop_
_entity.id
_entity.type
_entity.pdbx_description
1 polymer ?
#
loop_
_entity_poly.entity_id
_entity_poly.type
_entity_poly.pdbx_seq_one_letter_code
_entity_poly.pdbx_strand_id
1 'polypeptide(L)'
;MALEVHSGENNQSGFPISFFGLFPVIMLLYVFFHFGWFWSISIGLQEYIPTDVKMKVKKFKILFWIPVIYIALLVVFMGLSYIGVQYNDSASKATISGALIAMILIVPLHLFSMFCIFYCLYFTAKTYKTVQLQREVNFGDFAGEFFLFWFYFVGIWIVQPKINKLLNK
;
A
#
# COMPACT_ATOMS: atom_id res chain seq x y z
N MET A 1 -27.08 49.72 -32.85
CA MET A 1 -25.89 48.87 -32.61
C MET A 1 -25.81 48.60 -31.12
N ALA A 2 -26.66 47.68 -30.64
CA ALA A 2 -26.62 47.19 -29.27
C ALA A 2 -25.81 45.89 -29.31
N LEU A 3 -24.66 45.86 -28.63
CA LEU A 3 -23.81 44.69 -28.55
C LEU A 3 -24.40 43.73 -27.52
N GLU A 4 -24.90 42.59 -28.00
CA GLU A 4 -25.18 41.40 -27.21
C GLU A 4 -23.88 40.94 -26.56
N VAL A 5 -23.75 41.15 -25.24
CA VAL A 5 -22.78 40.41 -24.45
C VAL A 5 -23.46 39.09 -24.10
N HIS A 6 -23.21 38.08 -24.93
CA HIS A 6 -23.42 36.68 -24.56
C HIS A 6 -22.54 36.39 -23.33
N SER A 7 -23.11 36.52 -22.14
CA SER A 7 -22.60 35.85 -20.95
C SER A 7 -22.87 34.37 -21.15
N GLY A 8 -21.90 33.68 -21.78
CA GLY A 8 -21.88 32.23 -21.77
C GLY A 8 -21.86 31.78 -20.32
N GLU A 9 -22.99 31.29 -19.83
CA GLU A 9 -23.07 30.44 -18.65
C GLU A 9 -22.19 29.23 -18.95
N ASN A 10 -20.94 29.34 -18.53
CA ASN A 10 -20.03 28.23 -18.35
C ASN A 10 -20.60 27.35 -17.24
N ASN A 11 -21.55 26.50 -17.63
CA ASN A 11 -21.91 25.26 -16.95
C ASN A 11 -20.63 24.46 -16.67
N GLN A 12 -19.99 24.74 -15.54
CA GLN A 12 -19.08 23.80 -14.89
C GLN A 12 -19.83 23.08 -13.77
N SER A 13 -20.99 22.52 -14.11
CA SER A 13 -21.76 21.61 -13.26
C SER A 13 -21.27 20.16 -13.41
N GLY A 14 -19.96 19.97 -13.43
CA GLY A 14 -19.33 18.68 -13.23
C GLY A 14 -18.38 18.84 -12.07
N PHE A 15 -18.48 17.99 -11.03
CA PHE A 15 -17.49 17.94 -9.95
C PHE A 15 -16.09 18.07 -10.57
N PRO A 16 -15.35 19.17 -10.38
CA PRO A 16 -13.98 19.21 -10.87
C PRO A 16 -13.23 18.21 -10.00
N ILE A 17 -12.95 17.02 -10.53
CA ILE A 17 -12.13 16.01 -9.87
C ILE A 17 -10.75 16.64 -9.71
N SER A 18 -10.53 17.31 -8.57
CA SER A 18 -9.24 17.88 -8.26
C SER A 18 -8.28 16.72 -8.00
N PHE A 19 -7.03 16.90 -8.43
CA PHE A 19 -5.97 15.92 -8.16
C PHE A 19 -5.94 15.51 -6.67
N PHE A 20 -6.15 16.46 -5.77
CA PHE A 20 -6.21 16.24 -4.32
C PHE A 20 -7.42 15.43 -3.85
N GLY A 21 -8.58 15.54 -4.51
CA GLY A 21 -9.75 14.71 -4.22
C GLY A 21 -9.63 13.29 -4.75
N LEU A 22 -8.97 13.09 -5.90
CA LEU A 22 -8.77 11.78 -6.52
C LEU A 22 -7.63 10.97 -5.87
N PHE A 23 -6.61 11.65 -5.36
CA PHE A 23 -5.41 11.04 -4.80
C PHE A 23 -5.69 9.97 -3.71
N PRO A 24 -6.54 10.22 -2.69
CA PRO A 24 -6.95 9.21 -1.71
C PRO A 24 -7.50 7.91 -2.33
N VAL A 25 -8.31 8.04 -3.39
CA VAL A 25 -8.94 6.90 -4.07
C VAL A 25 -7.90 6.07 -4.82
N ILE A 26 -6.99 6.74 -5.55
CA ILE A 26 -5.88 6.07 -6.24
C ILE A 26 -4.98 5.33 -5.24
N MET A 27 -4.70 5.93 -4.07
CA MET A 27 -3.92 5.28 -3.02
C MET A 27 -4.59 4.00 -2.49
N LEU A 28 -5.90 4.02 -2.25
CA LEU A 28 -6.63 2.83 -1.78
C LEU A 28 -6.57 1.70 -2.81
N LEU A 29 -6.73 2.03 -4.09
CA LEU A 29 -6.59 1.05 -5.17
C LEU A 29 -5.17 0.45 -5.18
N TYR A 30 -4.14 1.30 -5.11
CA TYR A 30 -2.75 0.84 -5.04
C TYR A 30 -2.50 -0.10 -3.85
N VAL A 31 -2.94 0.29 -2.65
CA VAL A 31 -2.79 -0.52 -1.43
C VAL A 31 -3.48 -1.86 -1.59
N PHE A 32 -4.71 -1.87 -2.11
CA PHE A 32 -5.46 -3.10 -2.32
C PHE A 32 -4.71 -4.08 -3.25
N PHE A 33 -4.25 -3.61 -4.42
CA PHE A 33 -3.52 -4.46 -5.36
C PHE A 33 -2.15 -4.90 -4.82
N HIS A 34 -1.41 -3.99 -4.16
CA HIS A 34 -0.08 -4.28 -3.64
C HIS A 34 -0.12 -5.30 -2.50
N PHE A 35 -0.93 -5.04 -1.46
CA PHE A 35 -1.05 -5.94 -0.31
C PHE A 35 -1.84 -7.20 -0.64
N GLY A 36 -2.82 -7.12 -1.54
CA GLY A 36 -3.55 -8.29 -2.05
C GLY A 36 -2.61 -9.29 -2.73
N TRP A 37 -1.66 -8.80 -3.53
CA TRP A 37 -0.63 -9.65 -4.14
C TRP A 37 0.29 -10.30 -3.10
N PHE A 38 0.78 -9.54 -2.11
CA PHE A 38 1.61 -10.11 -1.03
C PHE A 38 0.86 -11.15 -0.21
N TRP A 39 -0.41 -10.91 0.07
CA TRP A 39 -1.26 -11.88 0.78
C TRP A 39 -1.46 -13.15 -0.04
N SER A 40 -1.76 -13.02 -1.34
CA SER A 40 -1.93 -14.16 -2.25
C SER A 40 -0.70 -15.07 -2.24
N ILE A 41 0.50 -14.50 -2.29
CA ILE A 41 1.73 -15.30 -2.28
C ILE A 41 2.03 -15.84 -0.88
N SER A 42 1.97 -15.00 0.15
CA SER A 42 2.35 -15.38 1.51
C SER A 42 1.40 -16.40 2.14
N ILE A 43 0.10 -16.34 1.85
CA ILE A 43 -0.90 -17.26 2.39
C ILE A 43 -1.27 -18.34 1.39
N GLY A 44 -1.47 -17.98 0.11
CA GLY A 44 -1.88 -18.95 -0.91
C GLY A 44 -0.82 -20.02 -1.19
N LEU A 45 0.47 -19.69 -1.05
CA LEU A 45 1.52 -20.69 -1.24
C LEU A 45 1.79 -21.57 0.00
N GLN A 46 1.14 -21.32 1.15
CA GLN A 46 1.41 -22.09 2.38
C GLN A 46 1.10 -23.58 2.24
N GLU A 47 0.13 -23.95 1.40
CA GLU A 47 -0.24 -25.35 1.17
C GLU A 47 0.82 -26.15 0.38
N TYR A 48 1.73 -25.46 -0.31
CA TYR A 48 2.83 -26.07 -1.10
C TYR A 48 4.17 -26.08 -0.34
N ILE A 49 4.17 -25.65 0.92
CA ILE A 49 5.35 -25.69 1.78
C ILE A 49 5.51 -27.10 2.33
N PRO A 50 6.72 -27.68 2.28
CA PRO A 50 6.94 -29.03 2.79
C PRO A 50 6.74 -29.07 4.31
N THR A 51 6.21 -30.19 4.82
CA THR A 51 5.69 -30.33 6.20
C THR A 51 6.75 -30.20 7.29
N ASP A 52 8.02 -30.36 6.93
CA ASP A 52 9.20 -30.20 7.79
C ASP A 52 9.53 -28.72 8.06
N VAL A 53 9.07 -27.79 7.21
CA VAL A 53 9.39 -26.35 7.33
C VAL A 53 8.29 -25.59 8.07
N LYS A 54 8.60 -25.11 9.28
CA LYS A 54 7.65 -24.32 10.10
C LYS A 54 7.71 -22.82 9.77
N MET A 55 6.66 -22.30 9.15
CA MET A 55 6.53 -20.88 8.83
C MET A 55 5.83 -20.07 9.94
N LYS A 56 6.31 -18.84 10.19
CA LYS A 56 5.75 -17.92 11.20
C LYS A 56 4.51 -17.15 10.70
N VAL A 57 3.52 -17.86 10.15
CA VAL A 57 2.34 -17.26 9.49
C VAL A 57 1.54 -16.35 10.42
N LYS A 58 1.39 -16.70 11.71
CA LYS A 58 0.69 -15.86 12.69
C LYS A 58 1.35 -14.48 12.83
N LYS A 59 2.68 -14.45 12.90
CA LYS A 59 3.46 -13.20 12.99
C LYS A 59 3.31 -12.37 11.72
N PHE A 60 3.31 -13.00 10.54
CA PHE A 60 3.00 -12.34 9.27
C PHE A 60 1.61 -11.70 9.28
N LYS A 61 0.55 -12.44 9.63
CA LYS A 61 -0.81 -11.90 9.63
C LYS A 61 -0.95 -10.66 10.51
N ILE A 62 -0.34 -10.67 11.71
CA ILE A 62 -0.36 -9.51 12.62
C ILE A 62 0.40 -8.32 12.01
N LEU A 63 1.63 -8.54 11.55
CA LEU A 63 2.46 -7.48 10.98
C LEU A 63 1.94 -6.97 9.63
N PHE A 64 1.16 -7.76 8.89
CA PHE A 64 0.54 -7.36 7.63
C PHE A 64 -0.60 -6.37 7.81
N TRP A 65 -1.44 -6.55 8.83
CA TRP A 65 -2.59 -5.67 9.03
C TRP A 65 -2.21 -4.28 9.57
N ILE A 66 -1.09 -4.17 10.29
CA ILE A 66 -0.58 -2.89 10.80
C ILE A 66 -0.41 -1.84 9.68
N PRO A 67 0.39 -2.09 8.61
CA PRO A 67 0.56 -1.12 7.53
C PRO A 67 -0.72 -0.89 6.73
N VAL A 68 -1.56 -1.92 6.54
CA VAL A 68 -2.85 -1.77 5.82
C VAL A 68 -3.78 -0.81 6.58
N ILE A 69 -3.95 -1.02 7.88
CA ILE A 69 -4.78 -0.16 8.74
C ILE A 69 -4.17 1.24 8.82
N TYR A 70 -2.85 1.34 9.01
CA TYR A 70 -2.16 2.62 9.07
C TYR A 70 -2.37 3.45 7.80
N ILE A 71 -2.18 2.86 6.61
CA ILE A 71 -2.37 3.59 5.34
C ILE A 71 -3.84 3.94 5.15
N ALA A 72 -4.79 3.06 5.49
CA ALA A 72 -6.21 3.37 5.40
C ALA A 72 -6.59 4.58 6.30
N LEU A 73 -6.11 4.60 7.55
CA LEU A 73 -6.31 5.72 8.47
C LEU A 73 -5.68 7.01 7.96
N LEU A 74 -4.47 6.92 7.39
CA LEU A 74 -3.77 8.06 6.80
C LEU A 74 -4.56 8.64 5.61
N VAL A 75 -5.09 7.79 4.74
CA VAL A 75 -5.91 8.21 3.60
C VAL A 75 -7.20 8.91 4.07
N VAL A 76 -7.88 8.35 5.06
CA VAL A 76 -9.08 8.98 5.66
C VAL A 76 -8.73 10.33 6.30
N PHE A 77 -7.64 10.39 7.07
CA PHE A 77 -7.16 11.61 7.69
C PHE A 77 -6.87 12.71 6.65
N MET A 78 -6.20 12.37 5.55
CA MET A 78 -5.92 13.31 4.46
C MET A 78 -7.21 13.80 3.77
N GLY A 79 -8.16 12.90 3.50
CA GLY A 79 -9.45 13.26 2.88
C GLY A 79 -10.28 14.20 3.76
N LEU A 80 -10.39 13.90 5.06
CA LEU A 80 -11.07 14.77 6.02
C LEU A 80 -10.38 16.13 6.18
N SER A 81 -9.05 16.15 6.20
CA SER A 81 -8.28 17.41 6.29
C SER A 81 -8.51 18.31 5.07
N TYR A 82 -8.57 17.73 3.87
CA TYR A 82 -8.84 18.48 2.64
C TYR A 82 -10.24 19.13 2.66
N ILE A 83 -11.27 18.37 3.07
CA ILE A 83 -12.63 18.90 3.23
C ILE A 83 -12.61 20.03 4.28
N GLY A 84 -11.99 19.81 5.44
CA GLY A 84 -11.95 20.79 6.53
C GLY A 84 -11.36 22.15 6.13
N VAL A 85 -10.31 22.16 5.30
CA VAL A 85 -9.69 23.40 4.78
C VAL A 85 -10.58 24.12 3.78
N GLN A 86 -11.29 23.41 2.90
CA GLN A 86 -12.16 24.06 1.91
C GLN A 86 -13.36 24.79 2.54
N TYR A 87 -13.86 24.30 3.68
CA TYR A 87 -15.08 24.83 4.30
C TYR A 87 -14.82 25.78 5.50
N ASN A 88 -13.57 25.97 5.96
CA ASN A 88 -13.26 26.82 7.12
C ASN A 88 -12.12 27.83 6.85
N ASP A 89 -12.47 29.11 6.71
CA ASP A 89 -11.53 30.22 6.44
C ASP A 89 -10.62 30.58 7.63
N SER A 90 -10.97 30.13 8.85
CA SER A 90 -10.20 30.36 10.09
C SER A 90 -9.06 29.35 10.32
N ALA A 91 -8.85 28.40 9.41
CA ALA A 91 -7.94 27.26 9.61
C ALA A 91 -6.44 27.59 9.58
N SER A 92 -6.04 28.80 9.16
CA SER A 92 -4.66 29.15 8.81
C SER A 92 -3.72 29.44 10.01
N LYS A 93 -4.24 29.77 11.19
CA LYS A 93 -3.42 30.08 12.38
C LYS A 93 -3.23 28.89 13.34
N ALA A 94 -4.15 27.93 13.34
CA ALA A 94 -4.02 26.67 14.09
C ALA A 94 -3.10 25.64 13.37
N THR A 95 -2.65 25.95 12.16
CA THR A 95 -1.97 25.01 11.26
C THR A 95 -0.58 24.62 11.75
N ILE A 96 0.19 25.54 12.34
CA ILE A 96 1.60 25.27 12.69
C ILE A 96 1.70 24.37 13.93
N SER A 97 0.93 24.64 14.99
CA SER A 97 0.93 23.81 16.21
C SER A 97 0.32 22.43 15.97
N GLY A 98 -0.78 22.36 15.21
CA GLY A 98 -1.41 21.10 14.80
C GLY A 98 -0.50 20.23 13.92
N ALA A 99 0.21 20.85 12.96
CA ALA A 99 1.13 20.13 12.08
C ALA A 99 2.34 19.54 12.82
N LEU A 100 2.91 20.27 13.79
CA LEU A 100 4.03 19.76 14.61
C LEU A 100 3.62 18.55 15.45
N ILE A 101 2.44 18.60 16.09
CA ILE A 101 1.91 17.48 16.88
C ILE A 101 1.63 16.29 15.96
N ALA A 102 1.03 16.53 14.79
CA ALA A 102 0.79 15.50 13.79
C ALA A 102 2.10 14.84 13.33
N MET A 103 3.17 15.60 13.07
CA MET A 103 4.46 15.04 12.68
C MET A 103 5.08 14.15 13.77
N ILE A 104 5.05 14.58 15.04
CA ILE A 104 5.62 13.81 16.16
C ILE A 104 4.91 12.46 16.33
N LEU A 105 3.61 12.38 16.05
CA LEU A 105 2.84 11.13 16.15
C LEU A 105 2.91 10.28 14.87
N ILE A 106 2.80 10.92 13.70
CA ILE A 106 2.71 10.23 12.41
C ILE A 106 4.07 9.65 12.02
N VAL A 107 5.19 10.34 12.26
CA VAL A 107 6.52 9.89 11.81
C VAL A 107 6.94 8.56 12.46
N PRO A 108 6.88 8.38 13.79
CA PRO A 108 7.22 7.09 14.40
C PRO A 108 6.28 5.97 13.95
N LEU A 109 4.98 6.26 13.82
CA LEU A 109 3.99 5.29 13.34
C LEU A 109 4.27 4.90 11.88
N HIS A 110 4.69 5.84 11.04
CA HIS A 110 5.11 5.61 9.66
C HIS A 110 6.33 4.70 9.59
N LEU A 111 7.37 5.00 10.38
CA LEU A 111 8.59 4.19 10.43
C LEU A 111 8.32 2.77 10.91
N PHE A 112 7.44 2.62 11.91
CA PHE A 112 7.00 1.31 12.36
C PHE A 112 6.21 0.55 11.28
N SER A 113 5.33 1.24 10.55
CA SER A 113 4.63 0.67 9.39
C SER A 113 5.61 0.22 8.30
N MET A 114 6.64 1.01 8.00
CA MET A 114 7.70 0.64 7.05
C MET A 114 8.46 -0.61 7.49
N PHE A 115 8.81 -0.71 8.77
CA PHE A 115 9.39 -1.93 9.33
C PHE A 115 8.48 -3.15 9.12
N CYS A 116 7.17 -2.99 9.34
CA CYS A 116 6.21 -4.06 9.11
C CYS A 116 6.13 -4.48 7.62
N ILE A 117 6.20 -3.52 6.69
CA ILE A 117 6.24 -3.79 5.25
C ILE A 117 7.51 -4.57 4.87
N PHE A 118 8.67 -4.19 5.39
CA PHE A 118 9.91 -4.96 5.17
C PHE A 118 9.82 -6.38 5.71
N TYR A 119 9.16 -6.59 6.86
CA TYR A 119 8.89 -7.94 7.34
C TYR A 119 7.96 -8.72 6.39
N CYS A 120 6.93 -8.08 5.85
CA CYS A 120 6.04 -8.70 4.87
C CYS A 120 6.77 -9.09 3.58
N LEU A 121 7.66 -8.22 3.07
CA LEU A 121 8.55 -8.51 1.95
C LEU A 121 9.43 -9.73 2.24
N TYR A 122 10.10 -9.73 3.39
CA TYR A 122 10.93 -10.84 3.84
C TYR A 122 10.15 -12.15 3.89
N PHE A 123 8.95 -12.13 4.51
CA PHE A 123 8.13 -13.32 4.66
C PHE A 123 7.60 -13.84 3.31
N THR A 124 7.20 -12.93 2.42
CA THR A 124 6.73 -13.25 1.07
C THR A 124 7.84 -13.89 0.25
N ALA A 125 9.03 -13.29 0.24
CA ALA A 125 10.20 -13.80 -0.46
C ALA A 125 10.64 -15.17 0.07
N LYS A 126 10.69 -15.32 1.40
CA LYS A 126 10.99 -16.60 2.04
C LYS A 126 9.97 -17.66 1.64
N THR A 127 8.67 -17.34 1.72
CA THR A 127 7.58 -18.25 1.36
C THR A 127 7.70 -18.74 -0.08
N TYR A 128 7.85 -17.81 -1.03
CA TYR A 128 8.02 -18.15 -2.44
C TYR A 128 9.25 -19.05 -2.67
N LYS A 129 10.40 -18.73 -2.05
CA LYS A 129 11.63 -19.51 -2.23
C LYS A 129 11.57 -20.88 -1.56
N THR A 130 10.95 -20.99 -0.39
CA THR A 130 10.70 -22.26 0.28
C THR A 130 9.87 -23.19 -0.61
N VAL A 131 8.81 -22.68 -1.24
CA VAL A 131 8.01 -23.49 -2.18
C VAL A 131 8.81 -23.86 -3.43
N GLN A 132 9.66 -22.97 -3.92
CA GLN A 132 10.51 -23.28 -5.08
C GLN A 132 11.54 -24.39 -4.78
N LEU A 133 12.19 -24.33 -3.63
CA LEU A 133 13.30 -25.23 -3.28
C LEU A 133 12.87 -26.45 -2.47
N GLN A 134 11.63 -26.48 -1.98
CA GLN A 134 11.09 -27.56 -1.15
C GLN A 134 11.99 -27.90 0.05
N ARG A 135 12.61 -26.88 0.65
CA ARG A 135 13.43 -26.97 1.86
C ARG A 135 13.38 -25.67 2.65
N GLU A 136 13.89 -25.71 3.87
CA GLU A 136 14.15 -24.47 4.60
C GLU A 136 15.23 -23.63 3.88
N VAL A 137 14.99 -22.31 3.84
CA VAL A 137 15.84 -21.35 3.13
C VAL A 137 16.38 -20.28 4.10
N ASN A 138 17.64 -19.92 3.89
CA ASN A 138 18.30 -18.81 4.58
C ASN A 138 18.15 -17.52 3.77
N PHE A 139 18.42 -16.36 4.38
CA PHE A 139 18.24 -15.06 3.70
C PHE A 139 19.02 -14.95 2.39
N GLY A 140 20.23 -15.52 2.33
CA GLY A 140 21.04 -15.55 1.11
C GLY A 140 20.37 -16.32 -0.05
N ASP A 141 19.54 -17.33 0.25
CA ASP A 141 18.84 -18.13 -0.78
C ASP A 141 17.74 -17.31 -1.49
N PHE A 142 17.18 -16.28 -0.85
CA PHE A 142 16.04 -15.50 -1.37
C PHE A 142 16.26 -13.99 -1.41
N ALA A 143 17.50 -13.52 -1.23
CA ALA A 143 17.80 -12.09 -1.24
C ALA A 143 17.42 -11.42 -2.57
N GLY A 144 17.64 -12.10 -3.70
CA GLY A 144 17.22 -11.60 -5.01
C GLY A 144 15.70 -11.44 -5.11
N GLU A 145 14.95 -12.44 -4.66
CA GLU A 145 13.49 -12.42 -4.62
C GLU A 145 12.97 -11.32 -3.69
N PHE A 146 13.63 -11.07 -2.55
CA PHE A 146 13.28 -9.97 -1.66
C PHE A 146 13.30 -8.61 -2.38
N PHE A 147 14.36 -8.32 -3.14
CA PHE A 147 14.43 -7.10 -3.94
C PHE A 147 13.41 -7.09 -5.08
N LEU A 148 13.14 -8.23 -5.72
CA LEU A 148 12.08 -8.32 -6.73
C LEU A 148 10.71 -7.96 -6.15
N PHE A 149 10.38 -8.46 -4.94
CA PHE A 149 9.13 -8.09 -4.26
C PHE A 149 9.10 -6.62 -3.84
N TRP A 150 10.25 -6.05 -3.45
CA TRP A 150 10.35 -4.63 -3.11
C TRP A 150 10.08 -3.76 -4.35
N PHE A 151 10.70 -4.08 -5.49
CA PHE A 151 10.44 -3.41 -6.76
C PHE A 151 9.19 -3.98 -7.45
N TYR A 152 8.02 -3.84 -6.80
CA TYR A 152 6.71 -4.37 -7.18
C TYR A 152 6.43 -4.38 -8.68
N PHE A 153 6.67 -3.27 -9.37
CA PHE A 153 6.44 -3.15 -10.80
C PHE A 153 7.18 -4.21 -11.60
N VAL A 154 8.47 -4.44 -11.30
CA VAL A 154 9.30 -5.47 -11.96
C VAL A 154 9.01 -6.85 -11.37
N GLY A 155 8.79 -6.91 -10.06
CA GLY A 155 8.52 -8.12 -9.31
C GLY A 155 7.35 -8.93 -9.88
N ILE A 156 6.21 -8.28 -10.15
CA ILE A 156 5.03 -8.98 -10.69
C ILE A 156 5.34 -9.70 -11.99
N TRP A 157 5.94 -9.01 -12.96
CA TRP A 157 6.19 -9.60 -14.29
C TRP A 157 7.16 -10.78 -14.24
N ILE A 158 8.09 -10.80 -13.28
CA ILE A 158 9.07 -11.86 -13.16
C ILE A 158 8.57 -13.01 -12.28
N VAL A 159 7.94 -12.69 -11.14
CA VAL A 159 7.54 -13.66 -10.12
C VAL A 159 6.22 -14.34 -10.50
N GLN A 160 5.23 -13.60 -10.99
CA GLN A 160 3.90 -14.16 -11.24
C GLN A 160 3.92 -15.32 -12.27
N PRO A 161 4.63 -15.22 -13.42
CA PRO A 161 4.72 -16.35 -14.35
C PRO A 161 5.46 -17.56 -13.77
N LYS A 162 6.43 -17.33 -12.87
CA LYS A 162 7.15 -18.42 -12.19
C LYS A 162 6.25 -19.14 -11.20
N ILE A 163 5.44 -18.41 -10.43
CA ILE A 163 4.43 -19.01 -9.54
C ILE A 163 3.46 -19.87 -10.34
N ASN A 164 2.93 -19.37 -11.46
CA ASN A 164 1.99 -20.15 -12.28
C ASN A 164 2.61 -21.47 -12.78
N LYS A 165 3.91 -21.48 -13.11
CA LYS A 165 4.63 -22.71 -13.49
C LYS A 165 4.87 -23.65 -12.30
N LEU A 166 4.99 -23.13 -11.07
CA LEU A 166 5.11 -23.96 -9.87
C LEU A 166 3.77 -24.64 -9.51
N LEU A 167 2.65 -23.95 -9.76
CA LEU A 167 1.31 -24.42 -9.42
C LEU A 167 0.67 -25.29 -10.51
N ASN A 168 0.93 -24.99 -11.78
CA ASN A 168 0.59 -25.85 -12.89
C ASN A 168 1.66 -26.94 -13.03
N LYS A 169 1.46 -28.06 -12.32
CA LYS A 169 2.14 -29.31 -12.69
C LYS A 169 1.86 -29.66 -14.14
#